data_AF-A0A2Z6AXX4-F1
#
_entry.id   AF-A0A2Z6AXX4-F1
#
_cell.length_a   1.000
_cell.length_b   1.000
_cell.length_c   1.000
_cell.angle_alpha   90.00
_cell.angle_beta   90.00
_cell.angle_gamma   90.00
#
_symmetry.space_group_name_H-M   'P 1'
#
loop_
_entity.id
_entity.type
_entity.pdbx_description
1 polymer ?
#
loop_
_entity_poly.entity_id
_entity_poly.type
_entity_poly.pdbx_seq_one_letter_code
_entity_poly.pdbx_strand_id
1 'polypeptide(L)'
;MESIVILLLAAGMGLVSVEMFGRTWLGFLGLIAAAFLKSNGSISSRTFAGRMHESLLQLLLCGGLLLLAFTVYVRLLGLGFSKPEMVFYLIAAVIRLTTFIRSLEQSIDDMFETD
;
A
#
# COMPACT_ATOMS: atom_id res chain seq x y z
N MET A 1 19.78 23.95 6.09
CA MET A 1 18.36 23.94 5.66
C MET A 1 18.11 22.76 4.73
N GLU A 2 18.94 22.55 3.70
CA GLU A 2 18.88 21.38 2.80
C GLU A 2 18.87 20.03 3.51
N SER A 3 19.71 19.83 4.54
CA SER A 3 19.76 18.57 5.28
C SER A 3 18.45 18.23 5.99
N ILE A 4 17.72 19.22 6.51
CA ILE A 4 16.42 19.00 7.17
C ILE A 4 15.38 18.60 6.13
N VAL A 5 15.39 19.24 4.95
CA VAL A 5 14.47 18.92 3.85
C VAL A 5 14.68 17.47 3.38
N ILE A 6 15.92 17.02 3.24
CA ILE A 6 16.24 15.64 2.85
C ILE A 6 15.71 14.63 3.88
N LEU A 7 15.87 14.91 5.18
CA LEU A 7 15.35 14.04 6.24
C LEU A 7 13.82 13.99 6.27
N LEU A 8 13.16 15.13 6.02
CA LEU A 8 11.71 15.18 5.88
C LEU A 8 11.21 14.42 4.65
N LEU A 9 11.93 14.49 3.53
CA LEU A 9 11.63 13.70 2.34
C LEU A 9 11.82 12.19 2.60
N ALA A 10 12.86 11.79 3.34
CA ALA A 10 13.08 10.40 3.72
C ALA A 10 11.94 9.88 4.63
N ALA A 11 11.54 10.67 5.62
CA ALA A 11 10.40 10.33 6.47
C ALA A 11 9.09 10.26 5.67
N GLY A 12 8.83 11.25 4.81
CA GLY A 12 7.67 11.27 3.92
C GLY A 12 7.62 10.06 3.00
N MET A 13 8.76 9.68 2.42
CA MET A 13 8.88 8.48 1.59
C MET A 13 8.61 7.21 2.39
N GLY A 14 9.02 7.14 3.66
CA GLY A 14 8.68 6.03 4.56
C GLY A 14 7.19 5.91 4.85
N LEU A 15 6.49 7.04 5.03
CA LEU A 15 5.03 7.04 5.20
C LEU A 15 4.32 6.59 3.92
N VAL A 16 4.69 7.19 2.79
CA VAL A 16 4.07 6.93 1.48
C VAL A 16 4.33 5.50 1.05
N SER A 17 5.53 4.96 1.28
CA SER A 17 5.89 3.61 0.86
C SER A 17 5.02 2.57 1.56
N VAL A 18 4.84 2.71 2.88
CA VAL A 18 4.00 1.80 3.66
C VAL A 18 2.53 1.95 3.30
N GLU A 19 2.05 3.18 3.10
CA GLU A 19 0.66 3.41 2.69
C GLU A 19 0.34 2.75 1.35
N MET A 20 1.17 3.03 0.34
CA MET A 20 0.95 2.53 -1.01
C MET A 20 1.19 1.02 -1.08
N PHE A 21 2.20 0.50 -0.39
CA PHE A 21 2.41 -0.95 -0.29
C PHE A 21 1.24 -1.64 0.40
N GLY A 22 0.78 -1.13 1.54
CA GLY A 22 -0.36 -1.67 2.28
C GLY A 22 -1.63 -1.71 1.44
N ARG A 23 -1.96 -0.61 0.74
CA ARG A 23 -3.11 -0.59 -0.19
C ARG A 23 -2.94 -1.52 -1.37
N THR A 24 -1.75 -1.62 -1.95
CA THR A 24 -1.46 -2.56 -3.03
C THR A 24 -1.68 -4.00 -2.57
N TRP A 25 -1.19 -4.32 -1.38
CA TRP A 25 -1.35 -5.63 -0.77
C TRP A 25 -2.82 -5.95 -0.46
N LEU A 26 -3.58 -5.00 0.09
CA LEU A 26 -5.01 -5.16 0.28
C LEU A 26 -5.76 -5.36 -1.04
N GLY A 27 -5.38 -4.65 -2.10
CA GLY A 27 -5.94 -4.88 -3.44
C GLY A 27 -5.65 -6.31 -3.93
N PHE A 28 -4.43 -6.80 -3.72
CA PHE A 28 -4.08 -8.19 -4.04
C PHE A 28 -4.90 -9.21 -3.24
N LEU A 29 -5.04 -9.01 -1.92
CA LEU A 29 -5.87 -9.86 -1.07
C LEU A 29 -7.34 -9.80 -1.45
N GLY A 30 -7.86 -8.63 -1.82
CA GLY A 30 -9.24 -8.45 -2.30
C GLY A 30 -9.54 -9.23 -3.57
N LEU A 31 -8.57 -9.31 -4.50
CA LEU A 31 -8.69 -10.17 -5.69
C LEU A 31 -8.80 -11.66 -5.31
N ILE A 32 -7.98 -12.11 -4.36
CA ILE A 32 -8.00 -13.49 -3.86
C ILE A 32 -9.32 -13.79 -3.16
N ALA A 33 -9.78 -12.88 -2.28
CA ALA A 33 -11.03 -13.03 -1.54
C ALA A 33 -12.23 -13.09 -2.49
N ALA A 34 -12.29 -12.19 -3.48
CA ALA A 34 -13.35 -12.19 -4.49
C ALA A 34 -13.36 -13.50 -5.31
N ALA A 35 -12.20 -14.02 -5.71
CA ALA A 35 -12.09 -15.29 -6.40
C ALA A 35 -12.57 -16.47 -5.53
N PHE A 36 -12.18 -16.49 -4.25
CA PHE A 36 -12.59 -17.52 -3.31
C PHE A 36 -14.11 -17.50 -3.06
N LEU A 37 -14.69 -16.32 -2.77
CA LEU A 37 -16.13 -16.16 -2.57
C LEU A 37 -16.93 -16.54 -3.81
N LYS A 38 -16.42 -16.21 -5.01
CA LYS A 38 -17.06 -16.61 -6.26
C LYS A 38 -17.03 -18.12 -6.46
N SER A 39 -15.90 -18.77 -6.17
CA SER A 39 -15.76 -20.23 -6.25
C SER A 39 -16.71 -20.95 -5.30
N ASN A 40 -16.99 -20.37 -4.13
CA ASN A 40 -17.92 -20.94 -3.15
C ASN A 40 -19.39 -20.58 -3.41
N GLY A 41 -19.67 -19.79 -4.47
CA GLY A 41 -21.03 -19.35 -4.79
C GLY A 41 -21.60 -18.33 -3.80
N SER A 42 -20.79 -17.73 -2.94
CA SER A 42 -21.20 -16.78 -1.89
C SER A 42 -21.52 -15.38 -2.41
N ILE A 43 -21.15 -15.06 -3.65
CA ILE A 43 -21.41 -13.76 -4.27
C ILE A 43 -21.87 -13.89 -5.73
N SER A 44 -22.71 -12.94 -6.16
CA SER A 44 -23.17 -12.87 -7.56
C SER A 44 -22.03 -12.58 -8.55
N SER A 45 -22.22 -12.93 -9.84
CA SER A 45 -21.22 -12.59 -10.88
C SER A 45 -21.03 -11.08 -11.06
N ARG A 46 -22.08 -10.29 -10.77
CA ARG A 46 -22.03 -8.83 -10.81
C ARG A 46 -21.21 -8.27 -9.66
N THR A 47 -21.44 -8.74 -8.44
CA THR A 47 -20.66 -8.38 -7.23
C THR A 47 -19.19 -8.75 -7.42
N PHE A 48 -18.92 -9.96 -7.94
CA PHE A 48 -17.56 -10.40 -8.25
C PHE A 48 -16.84 -9.47 -9.24
N ALA A 49 -17.48 -9.11 -10.36
CA ALA A 49 -16.87 -8.22 -11.35
C ALA A 49 -16.56 -6.83 -10.76
N GLY A 50 -17.44 -6.30 -9.91
CA GLY A 50 -17.22 -5.05 -9.18
C GLY A 50 -16.01 -5.13 -8.25
N ARG A 51 -15.98 -6.12 -7.35
CA ARG A 51 -14.87 -6.32 -6.40
C ARG A 51 -13.53 -6.56 -7.10
N MET A 52 -13.52 -7.32 -8.19
CA MET A 52 -12.32 -7.55 -8.99
C MET A 52 -11.81 -6.25 -9.62
N HIS A 53 -12.70 -5.45 -10.20
CA HIS A 53 -12.31 -4.19 -10.83
C HIS A 53 -11.73 -3.21 -9.83
N GLU A 54 -12.40 -3.03 -8.69
CA GLU A 54 -11.96 -2.14 -7.61
C GLU A 54 -10.61 -2.58 -7.02
N SER A 55 -10.47 -3.87 -6.69
CA SER A 55 -9.24 -4.44 -6.15
C SER A 55 -8.08 -4.34 -7.15
N LEU A 56 -8.35 -4.56 -8.44
CA LEU A 56 -7.35 -4.44 -9.51
C LEU A 56 -6.91 -2.98 -9.69
N LEU A 57 -7.84 -2.03 -9.70
CA LEU A 57 -7.51 -0.61 -9.78
C LEU A 57 -6.67 -0.17 -8.59
N GLN A 58 -7.03 -0.58 -7.38
CA GLN A 58 -6.26 -0.28 -6.17
C GLN A 58 -4.84 -0.86 -6.26
N LEU A 59 -4.70 -2.12 -6.68
CA LEU A 59 -3.40 -2.76 -6.87
C LEU A 59 -2.53 -2.00 -7.88
N LEU A 60 -3.09 -1.68 -9.05
CA LEU A 60 -2.34 -1.02 -10.13
C LEU A 60 -2.00 0.44 -9.80
N LEU A 61 -2.94 1.20 -9.26
CA LEU A 61 -2.73 2.61 -8.93
C LEU A 61 -1.75 2.75 -7.77
N CYS A 62 -1.96 2.04 -6.66
CA CYS A 62 -1.06 2.14 -5.51
C CYS A 62 0.31 1.52 -5.80
N GLY A 63 0.36 0.38 -6.51
CA GLY A 63 1.62 -0.25 -6.89
C GLY A 63 2.40 0.59 -7.89
N GLY A 64 1.71 1.18 -8.87
CA GLY A 64 2.30 2.10 -9.84
C GLY A 64 2.83 3.38 -9.18
N LEU A 65 2.05 3.99 -8.27
CA LEU A 65 2.48 5.17 -7.51
C LEU A 65 3.68 4.85 -6.61
N LEU A 66 3.71 3.67 -5.98
CA LEU A 66 4.85 3.23 -5.17
C LEU A 66 6.12 3.13 -6.02
N LEU A 67 6.04 2.47 -7.17
CA LEU A 67 7.15 2.35 -8.11
C LEU A 67 7.62 3.72 -8.62
N LEU A 68 6.68 4.61 -8.94
CA LEU A 68 6.97 5.98 -9.36
C LEU A 68 7.70 6.74 -8.24
N ALA A 69 7.18 6.68 -7.01
CA ALA A 69 7.75 7.36 -5.85
C ALA A 69 9.18 6.90 -5.58
N PHE A 70 9.45 5.58 -5.61
CA PHE A 70 10.81 5.05 -5.48
C PHE A 70 11.71 5.45 -6.66
N THR A 71 11.18 5.45 -7.88
CA THR A 71 11.93 5.88 -9.06
C THR A 71 12.36 7.33 -8.94
N VAL A 72 11.45 8.23 -8.53
CA VAL A 72 11.78 9.64 -8.30
C VAL A 72 12.76 9.80 -7.14
N TYR A 73 12.49 9.14 -6.01
CA TYR A 73 13.30 9.28 -4.80
C TYR A 73 14.73 8.76 -4.96
N VAL A 74 14.90 7.56 -5.53
CA VAL A 74 16.21 6.92 -5.64
C VAL A 74 16.94 7.32 -6.92
N ARG A 75 16.26 7.32 -8.09
CA ARG A 75 16.94 7.55 -9.37
C ARG A 75 17.04 9.02 -9.75
N LEU A 76 16.00 9.83 -9.52
CA LEU A 76 16.01 11.24 -9.92
C LEU A 76 16.64 12.13 -8.85
N LEU A 77 16.31 11.92 -7.57
CA LEU A 77 16.84 12.73 -6.48
C LEU A 77 18.16 12.17 -5.91
N GLY A 78 18.50 10.90 -6.20
CA GLY A 78 19.73 10.28 -5.68
C GLY A 78 19.74 10.10 -4.16
N LEU A 79 18.57 10.06 -3.53
CA LEU A 79 18.41 9.96 -2.08
C LEU A 79 18.21 8.50 -1.64
N GLY A 80 18.43 8.22 -0.36
CA GLY A 80 18.26 6.91 0.27
C GLY A 80 19.56 6.17 0.57
N PHE A 81 20.72 6.78 0.34
CA PHE A 81 22.03 6.15 0.56
C PHE A 81 22.69 6.54 1.88
N SER A 82 22.27 7.65 2.49
CA SER A 82 22.87 8.10 3.75
C SER A 82 22.24 7.40 4.96
N LYS A 83 23.07 7.07 5.95
CA LYS A 83 22.61 6.48 7.23
C LYS A 83 21.47 7.28 7.89
N PRO A 84 21.53 8.63 8.01
CA PRO A 84 20.45 9.35 8.67
C PRO A 84 19.14 9.32 7.86
N GLU A 85 19.17 9.32 6.53
CA GLU A 85 17.97 9.16 5.70
C GLU A 85 17.30 7.80 5.94
N MET A 86 18.09 6.72 5.98
CA MET A 86 17.57 5.37 6.24
C MET A 86 16.90 5.26 7.60
N VAL A 87 17.46 5.91 8.64
CA VAL A 87 16.87 5.90 9.99
C VAL A 87 15.54 6.66 10.01
N PHE A 88 15.47 7.85 9.42
CA PHE A 88 14.23 8.64 9.38
C PHE A 88 13.15 7.96 8.52
N TYR A 89 13.54 7.39 7.39
CA TYR A 89 12.66 6.54 6.59
C TYR A 89 12.10 5.38 7.41
N LEU A 90 12.97 4.64 8.12
CA LEU A 90 12.58 3.49 8.92
C LEU A 90 11.62 3.87 10.05
N ILE A 91 11.92 4.93 10.80
CA ILE A 91 11.05 5.41 11.89
C ILE A 91 9.67 5.75 11.36
N ALA A 92 9.60 6.53 10.27
CA ALA A 92 8.34 6.91 9.66
C ALA A 92 7.56 5.69 9.14
N ALA A 93 8.24 4.77 8.46
CA ALA A 93 7.66 3.54 7.96
C ALA A 93 7.11 2.66 9.09
N VAL A 94 7.84 2.48 10.19
CA VAL A 94 7.39 1.68 11.34
C VAL A 94 6.15 2.29 12.00
N ILE A 95 6.10 3.61 12.14
CA ILE A 95 4.92 4.31 12.69
C ILE A 95 3.71 4.05 11.78
N ARG A 96 3.84 4.28 10.47
CA ARG A 96 2.73 4.05 9.53
C ARG A 96 2.33 2.58 9.49
N LEU A 97 3.29 1.66 9.52
CA LEU A 97 3.04 0.23 9.49
C LEU A 97 2.23 -0.22 10.71
N THR A 98 2.58 0.31 11.89
CA THR A 98 1.84 0.03 13.12
C THR A 98 0.38 0.47 13.00
N THR A 99 0.13 1.65 12.43
CA THR A 99 -1.25 2.12 12.19
C THR A 99 -1.98 1.31 11.13
N PHE A 100 -1.27 0.85 10.09
CA PHE A 100 -1.83 0.00 9.04
C PHE A 100 -2.23 -1.39 9.57
N ILE A 101 -1.39 -2.01 10.40
CA ILE A 101 -1.69 -3.32 11.01
C ILE A 101 -2.95 -3.24 11.88
N ARG A 102 -3.15 -2.14 12.61
CA ARG A 102 -4.38 -1.94 13.41
C ARG A 102 -5.64 -1.84 12.57
N SER A 103 -5.56 -1.31 11.35
CA SER A 103 -6.69 -1.28 10.41
C SER A 103 -6.85 -2.56 9.58
N LEU A 104 -5.89 -3.48 9.67
CA LEU A 104 -5.85 -4.67 8.81
C LEU A 104 -6.99 -5.64 9.12
N GLU A 105 -7.30 -5.82 10.41
CA GLU A 105 -8.38 -6.72 10.86
C GLU A 105 -9.72 -6.34 10.21
N GLN A 106 -10.13 -5.09 10.40
CA GLN A 106 -11.36 -4.56 9.77
C GLN A 106 -11.31 -4.66 8.24
N SER A 107 -10.16 -4.37 7.62
CA SER A 107 -10.02 -4.47 6.16
C SER A 107 -10.17 -5.90 5.65
N ILE A 108 -9.75 -6.91 6.43
CA ILE A 108 -9.90 -8.32 6.07
C ILE A 108 -11.35 -8.75 6.24
N ASP A 109 -12.00 -8.37 7.34
CA ASP A 109 -13.40 -8.69 7.59
C ASP A 109 -14.30 -8.14 6.46
N ASP A 110 -14.08 -6.89 6.04
CA ASP A 110 -14.80 -6.25 4.94
C ASP A 110 -14.61 -7.00 3.59
N MET A 111 -13.46 -7.65 3.36
CA MET A 111 -13.21 -8.41 2.12
C MET A 111 -14.05 -9.70 2.04
N PHE A 112 -14.37 -10.31 3.18
CA PHE A 112 -15.11 -11.56 3.27
C PHE A 112 -16.62 -11.38 3.48
N GLU A 113 -17.10 -10.13 3.57
CA GLU A 113 -18.53 -9.84 3.63
C GLU A 113 -19.25 -10.39 2.39
N THR A 114 -20.37 -11.08 2.60
CA THR A 114 -21.18 -11.70 1.53
C THR A 114 -22.36 -10.80 1.14
N ASP A 115 -23.07 -11.15 0.06
CA ASP A 115 -24.34 -10.49 -0.30
C ASP A 115 -25.43 -10.70 0.76
#